data_AF-A0A2S2N5P1-F1
#
_entry.id   AF-A0A2S2N5P1-F1
#
_cell.length_a   1.000
_cell.length_b   1.000
_cell.length_c   1.000
_cell.angle_alpha   90.00
_cell.angle_beta   90.00
_cell.angle_gamma   90.00
#
_symmetry.space_group_name_H-M   'P 1'
#
loop_
_entity.id
_entity.type
_entity.pdbx_description
1 polymer ?
#
loop_
_entity_poly.entity_id
_entity_poly.type
_entity_poly.pdbx_seq_one_letter_code
_entity_poly.pdbx_strand_id
1 'polypeptide(L)'
;SRAVRSCGDALGTFDFPAATTAVHSFWVYELCDIYLECVKPILARGTPPQPEGVSGGPDGGDEEEEEEEEEEKGDLEAVRATLLTCLEAGLRLLSPFMPFLTEELWQRLPHPHPAP
;
A
#
# COMPACT_ATOMS: atom_id res chain seq x y z
N SER A 1 8.38 -12.57 4.64
CA SER A 1 7.61 -12.61 3.37
C SER A 1 8.03 -13.83 2.55
N ARG A 2 7.06 -14.67 2.15
CA ARG A 2 7.28 -15.90 1.35
C ARG A 2 7.90 -15.59 -0.02
N ALA A 3 7.41 -14.55 -0.69
CA ALA A 3 7.90 -14.12 -1.99
C ALA A 3 9.38 -13.73 -1.99
N VAL A 4 9.85 -13.00 -0.96
CA VAL A 4 11.28 -12.64 -0.81
C VAL A 4 12.16 -13.88 -0.75
N ARG A 5 11.78 -14.87 0.07
CA ARG A 5 12.55 -16.13 0.19
C ARG A 5 12.56 -16.89 -1.13
N SER A 6 11.40 -17.08 -1.74
CA SER A 6 11.27 -17.80 -3.01
C SER A 6 12.07 -17.14 -4.14
N CYS A 7 12.07 -15.81 -4.23
CA CYS A 7 12.86 -15.06 -5.20
C CYS A 7 14.36 -15.14 -4.90
N GLY A 8 14.75 -14.99 -3.63
CA GLY A 8 16.14 -15.10 -3.20
C GLY A 8 16.75 -16.47 -3.46
N ASP A 9 16.01 -17.54 -3.17
CA ASP A 9 16.44 -18.92 -3.43
C ASP A 9 16.65 -19.16 -4.93
N ALA A 10 15.69 -18.71 -5.76
CA ALA A 10 15.76 -18.84 -7.22
C ALA A 10 16.89 -18.02 -7.84
N LEU A 11 17.15 -16.80 -7.35
CA LEU A 11 18.30 -16.00 -7.76
C LEU A 11 19.63 -16.67 -7.36
N GLY A 12 19.68 -17.33 -6.19
CA GLY A 12 20.85 -18.09 -5.75
C GLY A 12 21.20 -19.29 -6.63
N THR A 13 20.21 -19.88 -7.31
CA THR A 13 20.40 -20.98 -8.26
C THR A 13 20.42 -20.54 -9.72
N PHE A 14 20.41 -19.22 -10.00
CA PHE A 14 20.30 -18.63 -11.33
C PHE A 14 19.03 -19.03 -12.12
N ASP A 15 17.96 -19.42 -11.41
CA ASP A 15 16.66 -19.71 -11.99
C ASP A 15 15.82 -18.42 -12.11
N PHE A 16 16.17 -17.60 -13.11
CA PHE A 16 15.47 -16.34 -13.38
C PHE A 16 13.98 -16.51 -13.71
N PRO A 17 13.54 -17.55 -14.46
CA PRO A 17 12.13 -17.82 -14.65
C PRO A 17 11.37 -18.00 -13.33
N ALA A 18 11.88 -18.84 -12.42
CA ALA A 18 11.25 -19.06 -11.12
C ALA A 18 11.24 -17.79 -10.26
N ALA A 19 12.33 -17.02 -10.28
CA ALA A 19 12.40 -15.74 -9.57
C ALA A 19 11.36 -14.74 -10.08
N THR A 20 11.23 -14.60 -11.40
CA THR A 20 10.25 -13.69 -12.03
C THR A 20 8.82 -14.12 -11.70
N THR A 21 8.52 -15.43 -11.75
CA THR A 21 7.20 -15.95 -11.37
C THR A 21 6.89 -15.66 -9.91
N ALA A 22 7.83 -15.86 -8.98
CA ALA A 22 7.63 -15.58 -7.57
C ALA A 22 7.29 -14.10 -7.32
N VAL A 23 8.00 -13.19 -7.99
CA VAL A 23 7.73 -11.75 -7.89
C VAL A 23 6.38 -11.39 -8.50
N HIS A 24 6.06 -11.91 -9.69
CA HIS A 24 4.78 -11.67 -10.35
C HIS A 24 3.59 -12.18 -9.49
N SER A 25 3.71 -13.37 -8.92
CA SER A 25 2.67 -13.96 -8.06
C SER A 25 2.38 -13.09 -6.85
N PHE A 26 3.41 -12.51 -6.23
CA PHE A 26 3.23 -11.56 -5.13
C PHE A 26 2.44 -10.33 -5.58
N TRP A 27 2.86 -9.69 -6.67
CA TRP A 27 2.24 -8.44 -7.14
C TRP A 27 0.78 -8.65 -7.54
N VAL A 28 0.50 -9.65 -8.37
CA VAL A 28 -0.84 -9.85 -8.92
C VAL A 28 -1.77 -10.47 -7.89
N TYR A 29 -1.39 -11.61 -7.31
CA TYR A 29 -2.34 -12.40 -6.53
C TYR A 29 -2.37 -12.06 -5.04
N GLU A 30 -1.25 -11.65 -4.44
CA GLU A 30 -1.21 -11.34 -3.01
C GLU A 30 -1.51 -9.85 -2.77
N LEU A 31 -0.79 -8.95 -3.44
CA LEU A 31 -0.92 -7.52 -3.22
C LEU A 31 -2.16 -6.93 -3.93
N CYS A 32 -2.30 -7.13 -5.24
CA CYS A 32 -3.39 -6.50 -6.00
C CYS A 32 -4.75 -7.15 -5.77
N ASP A 33 -4.86 -8.47 -5.92
CA ASP A 33 -6.17 -9.14 -5.88
C ASP A 33 -6.74 -9.28 -4.46
N ILE A 34 -5.89 -9.48 -3.45
CA ILE A 34 -6.32 -9.71 -2.08
C ILE A 34 -6.18 -8.42 -1.27
N TYR A 35 -4.95 -7.96 -1.05
CA TYR A 35 -4.73 -6.86 -0.10
C TYR A 35 -5.37 -5.55 -0.56
N LEU A 36 -5.11 -5.10 -1.80
CA LEU A 36 -5.71 -3.86 -2.32
C LEU A 36 -7.23 -3.94 -2.39
N GLU A 37 -7.79 -5.10 -2.75
CA GLU A 37 -9.25 -5.30 -2.73
C GLU A 37 -9.83 -5.18 -1.32
N CYS A 38 -9.18 -5.79 -0.32
CA CYS A 38 -9.62 -5.74 1.07
C CYS A 38 -9.58 -4.34 1.68
N VAL A 39 -8.63 -3.49 1.28
CA VAL A 39 -8.45 -2.15 1.88
C VAL A 39 -9.17 -1.03 1.13
N LYS A 40 -9.74 -1.29 -0.05
CA LYS A 40 -10.61 -0.33 -0.77
C LYS A 40 -11.64 0.38 0.11
N PRO A 41 -12.45 -0.31 0.95
CA PRO A 41 -13.44 0.37 1.78
C PRO A 41 -12.80 1.34 2.77
N ILE A 42 -11.65 0.99 3.37
CA ILE A 42 -10.93 1.85 4.32
C ILE A 42 -10.38 3.09 3.61
N LEU A 43 -9.83 2.92 2.41
CA LEU A 43 -9.30 4.03 1.60
C LEU A 43 -10.39 4.98 1.09
N ALA A 44 -11.59 4.45 0.80
CA ALA A 44 -12.71 5.26 0.32
C ALA A 44 -13.21 6.25 1.39
N ARG A 45 -13.13 5.90 2.66
CA ARG A 45 -13.63 6.74 3.76
C ARG A 45 -12.71 7.93 4.08
N GLY A 46 -11.40 7.78 3.86
CA GLY A 46 -10.42 8.87 4.01
C GLY A 46 -10.42 9.91 2.88
N THR A 47 -11.29 9.78 1.87
CA THR A 47 -11.44 10.76 0.79
C THR A 47 -12.56 11.73 1.16
N PRO A 48 -12.31 13.06 1.20
CA PRO A 48 -13.37 14.02 1.50
C PRO A 48 -14.50 13.86 0.47
N PRO A 49 -15.78 13.93 0.89
CA PRO A 49 -16.89 13.91 -0.05
C PRO A 49 -16.71 15.06 -1.05
N GLN A 50 -16.74 14.74 -2.34
CA GLN A 50 -16.77 15.77 -3.36
C GLN A 50 -18.02 16.63 -3.16
N PRO A 51 -17.92 17.96 -3.35
CA PRO A 51 -19.01 18.87 -3.01
C PRO A 51 -20.15 18.75 -4.02
N GLU A 52 -21.08 17.84 -3.77
CA GLU A 52 -22.42 17.89 -4.35
C GLU A 52 -23.43 18.28 -3.26
N GLY A 53 -23.77 19.58 -3.21
CA GLY A 53 -24.95 20.09 -2.53
C GLY A 53 -24.84 20.30 -1.02
N VAL A 54 -24.73 21.57 -0.61
CA VAL A 54 -24.91 22.05 0.78
C VAL A 54 -26.26 21.62 1.36
N SER A 55 -26.25 20.98 2.54
CA SER A 55 -27.15 21.32 3.66
C SER A 55 -26.81 20.52 4.94
N GLY A 56 -26.53 21.22 6.03
CA GLY A 56 -26.46 20.66 7.39
C GLY A 56 -25.16 21.00 8.10
N GLY A 57 -25.19 22.00 8.99
CA GLY A 57 -24.05 22.34 9.85
C GLY A 57 -23.86 21.34 10.99
N PRO A 58 -22.66 21.28 11.61
CA PRO A 58 -22.43 20.45 12.78
C PRO A 58 -22.91 21.22 14.02
N ASP A 59 -23.87 20.67 14.76
CA ASP A 59 -24.18 21.14 16.11
C ASP A 59 -24.41 19.89 16.98
N GLY A 60 -23.40 19.58 17.80
CA GLY A 60 -23.40 18.52 18.82
C GLY A 60 -22.87 17.17 18.35
N GLY A 61 -21.55 16.98 18.35
CA GLY A 61 -20.95 15.64 18.33
C GLY A 61 -20.81 15.13 19.77
N ASP A 62 -21.38 13.96 20.05
CA ASP A 62 -21.17 13.24 21.31
C ASP A 62 -19.72 12.71 21.38
N GLU A 63 -19.15 12.54 22.58
CA GLU A 63 -17.76 12.06 22.80
C GLU A 63 -17.46 10.72 22.07
N GLU A 64 -18.50 9.92 21.81
CA GLU A 64 -18.42 8.66 21.07
C GLU A 64 -18.13 8.85 19.56
N GLU A 65 -18.55 9.95 18.94
CA GLU A 65 -18.28 10.25 17.51
C GLU A 65 -16.82 10.65 17.29
N GLU A 66 -16.20 11.34 18.25
CA GLU A 66 -14.77 11.72 18.18
C GLU A 66 -13.85 10.50 18.36
N GLU A 67 -14.21 9.55 19.22
CA GLU A 67 -13.45 8.30 19.41
C GLU A 67 -13.52 7.39 18.17
N GLU A 68 -14.68 7.27 17.51
CA GLU A 68 -14.83 6.52 16.26
C GLU A 68 -14.03 7.13 15.09
N GLU A 69 -13.99 8.47 14.97
CA GLU A 69 -13.16 9.16 13.97
C GLU A 69 -11.65 8.96 14.19
N GLU A 70 -11.19 8.95 15.45
CA GLU A 70 -9.77 8.68 15.76
C GLU A 70 -9.38 7.22 15.47
N GLU A 71 -10.24 6.25 15.81
CA GLU A 71 -10.01 4.83 15.50
C GLU A 71 -9.92 4.60 13.99
N GLU A 72 -10.85 5.20 13.23
CA GLU A 72 -10.87 5.10 11.77
C GLU A 72 -9.63 5.74 11.12
N LYS A 73 -9.18 6.87 11.65
CA LYS A 73 -7.93 7.51 11.22
C LYS A 73 -6.72 6.63 11.53
N GLY A 74 -6.72 5.93 12.66
CA GLY A 74 -5.71 4.94 13.03
C GLY A 74 -5.65 3.77 12.04
N ASP A 75 -6.80 3.24 11.61
CA ASP A 75 -6.90 2.19 10.60
C ASP A 75 -6.32 2.62 9.25
N LEU A 76 -6.65 3.84 8.81
CA LEU A 76 -6.11 4.40 7.57
C LEU A 76 -4.58 4.54 7.62
N GLU A 77 -4.03 4.99 8.74
CA GLU A 77 -2.59 5.09 8.94
C GLU A 77 -1.91 3.72 8.91
N ALA A 78 -2.48 2.71 9.60
CA ALA A 78 -1.98 1.35 9.61
C ALA A 78 -1.98 0.71 8.20
N VAL A 79 -3.05 0.93 7.43
CA VAL A 79 -3.13 0.50 6.02
C VAL A 79 -2.05 1.18 5.18
N ARG A 80 -1.89 2.51 5.30
CA ARG A 80 -0.85 3.25 4.56
C ARG A 80 0.55 2.77 4.90
N ALA A 81 0.87 2.59 6.17
CA ALA A 81 2.17 2.11 6.63
C ALA A 81 2.49 0.70 6.10
N THR A 82 1.50 -0.19 6.14
CA THR A 82 1.63 -1.55 5.61
C THR A 82 1.82 -1.55 4.10
N LEU A 83 1.02 -0.77 3.38
CA LEU A 83 1.08 -0.65 1.92
C LEU A 83 2.43 -0.07 1.46
N LEU A 84 2.96 0.94 2.15
CA LEU A 84 4.29 1.47 1.89
C LEU A 84 5.36 0.40 2.10
N THR A 85 5.31 -0.33 3.21
CA THR A 85 6.27 -1.41 3.50
C THR A 85 6.23 -2.51 2.41
N CYS A 86 5.04 -2.91 1.98
CA CYS A 86 4.84 -3.90 0.93
C CYS A 86 5.34 -3.42 -0.44
N LEU A 87 5.01 -2.18 -0.82
CA LEU A 87 5.48 -1.58 -2.07
C LEU A 87 7.00 -1.45 -2.09
N GLU A 88 7.60 -1.01 -0.99
CA GLU A 88 9.03 -0.87 -0.89
C GLU A 88 9.76 -2.22 -1.09
N ALA A 89 9.30 -3.26 -0.39
CA ALA A 89 9.87 -4.60 -0.52
C ALA A 89 9.62 -5.18 -1.92
N GLY A 90 8.41 -5.00 -2.46
CA GLY A 90 8.02 -5.47 -3.79
C GLY A 90 8.84 -4.82 -4.91
N LEU A 91 9.09 -3.51 -4.83
CA LEU A 91 9.88 -2.77 -5.83
C LEU A 91 11.35 -3.20 -5.80
N ARG A 92 11.92 -3.42 -4.60
CA ARG A 92 13.28 -3.96 -4.48
C ARG A 92 13.43 -5.36 -5.06
N LEU A 93 12.41 -6.23 -4.88
CA LEU A 93 12.39 -7.55 -5.51
C LEU A 93 12.27 -7.50 -7.04
N LEU A 94 11.59 -6.49 -7.57
CA LEU A 94 11.33 -6.32 -9.00
C LEU A 94 12.49 -5.63 -9.74
N SER A 95 13.30 -4.86 -9.02
CA SER A 95 14.44 -4.09 -9.54
C SER A 95 15.41 -4.87 -10.44
N PRO A 96 15.84 -6.11 -10.12
CA PRO A 96 16.73 -6.87 -11.01
C PRO A 96 16.13 -7.20 -12.38
N PHE A 97 14.80 -7.11 -12.55
CA PHE A 97 14.10 -7.43 -13.80
C PHE A 97 13.63 -6.18 -14.54
N MET A 98 13.11 -5.18 -13.82
CA MET A 98 12.53 -3.97 -14.41
C MET A 98 13.05 -2.69 -13.72
N PRO A 99 14.35 -2.37 -13.84
CA PRO A 99 14.99 -1.32 -13.04
C PRO A 99 14.39 0.07 -13.27
N PHE A 100 14.13 0.44 -14.52
CA PHE A 100 13.58 1.77 -14.85
C PHE A 100 12.15 1.95 -14.35
N LEU A 101 11.32 0.91 -14.47
CA LEU A 101 9.95 0.95 -13.95
C LEU A 101 9.96 1.06 -12.43
N THR A 102 10.81 0.28 -11.76
CA THR A 102 10.90 0.33 -10.30
C THR A 102 11.42 1.67 -9.79
N GLU A 103 12.36 2.29 -10.49
CA GLU A 103 12.88 3.62 -10.12
C GLU A 103 11.79 4.69 -10.29
N GLU A 104 11.10 4.73 -11.45
CA GLU A 104 10.01 5.68 -11.68
C GLU A 104 8.88 5.56 -10.65
N LEU A 105 8.53 4.32 -10.26
CA LEU A 105 7.53 4.09 -9.22
C LEU A 105 8.05 4.47 -7.83
N TRP A 106 9.33 4.20 -7.55
CA TRP A 106 9.98 4.55 -6.29
C TRP A 106 10.00 6.06 -6.05
N GLN A 107 10.31 6.84 -7.08
CA GLN A 107 10.33 8.31 -7.00
C GLN A 107 8.94 8.94 -6.77
N ARG A 108 7.86 8.21 -7.08
CA ARG A 108 6.48 8.68 -6.88
C ARG A 108 5.92 8.33 -5.51
N LEU A 109 6.59 7.45 -4.77
CA LEU A 109 6.15 7.07 -3.45
C LEU A 109 6.29 8.28 -2.50
N PRO A 110 5.34 8.53 -1.58
CA PRO A 110 5.50 9.61 -0.62
C PRO A 110 6.64 9.28 0.34
N HIS A 111 7.82 9.86 0.10
CA HIS A 111 8.93 9.79 1.05
C HIS A 111 8.66 10.79 2.17
N PRO A 112 8.89 10.43 3.43
CA PRO A 112 8.91 11.41 4.52
C PRO A 112 9.99 12.45 4.18
N HIS A 113 9.59 13.66 3.83
CA HIS A 113 10.54 14.76 3.66
C HIS A 113 11.22 14.97 5.01
N PRO A 114 12.56 14.92 5.12
CA PRO A 114 13.23 15.22 6.38
C PRO A 114 12.86 16.66 6.78
N ALA A 115 12.29 16.82 7.98
CA ALA A 115 11.97 18.15 8.49
C ALA A 115 13.24 19.03 8.47
N PRO A 116 13.15 20.31 8.07
CA PRO A 116 14.28 21.23 8.02
C PRO A 116 14.88 21.52 9.39
#